data_AF-A0A957W9X5-F1
#
_entry.id   AF-A0A957W9X5-F1
#
_cell.length_a   1.000
_cell.length_b   1.000
_cell.length_c   1.000
_cell.angle_alpha   90.00
_cell.angle_beta   90.00
_cell.angle_gamma   90.00
#
_symmetry.space_group_name_H-M   'P 1'
#
loop_
_entity.id
_entity.type
_entity.pdbx_description
1 polymer ?
#
loop_
_entity_poly.entity_id
_entity_poly.type
_entity_poly.pdbx_seq_one_letter_code
_entity_poly.pdbx_strand_id
1 'polypeptide(L)'
;AGQVALTRNDPVINFNWGYSSPDSSLPADNFSVRWSRTVNFSPGLYRFTADFDDGLRFYVDGGLVLNEWSDAASVRTRTIDLSLNGSRQLVVEYYDRTGNAQVNFSWELIPATATPTGTLTPSPSATATGTATGTGTATPTDVSTTTPTLTLTHTPTGTSTQTPTATLTATATITMTATITP
;
A
#
# COMPACT_ATOMS: atom_id res chain seq x y z
N ALA A 1 -23.38 -16.32 -15.04
CA ALA A 1 -23.52 -15.15 -14.14
C ALA A 1 -24.99 -15.04 -13.77
N GLY A 2 -25.31 -14.89 -12.48
CA GLY A 2 -26.68 -14.72 -11.99
C GLY A 2 -27.25 -13.35 -12.34
N GLN A 3 -28.57 -13.18 -12.19
CA GLN A 3 -29.24 -11.89 -12.37
C GLN A 3 -28.92 -10.96 -11.19
N VAL A 4 -28.59 -9.69 -11.49
CA VAL A 4 -28.43 -8.66 -10.45
C VAL A 4 -29.77 -8.38 -9.79
N ALA A 5 -29.86 -8.66 -8.49
CA ALA A 5 -31.05 -8.50 -7.66
C ALA A 5 -31.07 -7.17 -6.90
N LEU A 6 -29.90 -6.68 -6.49
CA LEU A 6 -29.75 -5.44 -5.72
C LEU A 6 -28.55 -4.64 -6.21
N THR A 7 -28.69 -3.32 -6.23
CA THR A 7 -27.58 -2.38 -6.38
C THR A 7 -27.65 -1.29 -5.34
N ARG A 8 -26.58 -1.09 -4.56
CA ARG A 8 -26.51 -0.04 -3.53
C ARG A 8 -25.10 0.48 -3.29
N ASN A 9 -24.99 1.51 -2.46
CA ASN A 9 -23.72 2.11 -2.08
C ASN A 9 -23.34 1.73 -0.66
N ASP A 10 -22.20 1.06 -0.51
CA ASP A 10 -21.63 0.76 0.80
C ASP A 10 -20.44 1.71 1.07
N PRO A 11 -20.28 2.32 2.26
CA PRO A 11 -19.13 3.18 2.53
C PRO A 11 -17.85 2.37 2.80
N VAL A 12 -18.00 1.15 3.32
CA VAL A 12 -16.94 0.20 3.67
C VAL A 12 -17.44 -1.22 3.40
N ILE A 13 -16.52 -2.16 3.19
CA ILE A 13 -16.82 -3.60 3.16
C ILE A 13 -16.54 -4.15 4.55
N ASN A 14 -17.58 -4.20 5.39
CA ASN A 14 -17.51 -4.74 6.75
C ASN A 14 -18.90 -5.27 7.14
N PHE A 15 -19.20 -6.48 6.68
CA PHE A 15 -20.50 -7.11 6.84
C PHE A 15 -20.38 -8.43 7.57
N ASN A 16 -21.26 -8.64 8.55
CA ASN A 16 -21.52 -9.94 9.15
C ASN A 16 -23.04 -10.13 9.10
N TRP A 17 -23.50 -10.92 8.13
CA TRP A 17 -24.91 -11.23 7.97
C TRP A 17 -25.32 -12.45 8.79
N GLY A 18 -24.37 -13.17 9.38
CA GLY A 18 -24.67 -14.38 10.13
C GLY A 18 -25.30 -15.43 9.22
N TYR A 19 -26.46 -15.95 9.62
CA TYR A 19 -27.28 -16.86 8.80
C TYR A 19 -28.41 -16.13 8.05
N SER A 20 -28.26 -14.84 7.78
CA SER A 20 -29.26 -14.00 7.12
C SER A 20 -28.75 -13.47 5.78
N SER A 21 -29.63 -12.81 5.03
CA SER A 21 -29.30 -12.25 3.72
C SER A 21 -28.78 -10.81 3.81
N PRO A 22 -28.04 -10.32 2.79
CA PRO A 22 -27.63 -8.91 2.71
C PRO A 22 -28.77 -7.91 2.56
N ASP A 23 -29.94 -8.40 2.13
CA ASP A 23 -31.17 -7.67 1.88
C ASP A 23 -32.34 -8.67 1.78
N SER A 24 -33.55 -8.25 2.11
CA SER A 24 -34.74 -9.13 2.08
C SER A 24 -35.12 -9.62 0.68
N SER A 25 -34.61 -8.99 -0.38
CA SER A 25 -34.76 -9.43 -1.77
C SER A 25 -33.81 -10.57 -2.16
N LEU A 26 -32.86 -10.93 -1.30
CA LEU A 26 -31.87 -11.99 -1.52
C LEU A 26 -32.14 -13.19 -0.61
N PRO A 27 -31.78 -14.41 -1.06
CA PRO A 27 -31.75 -15.57 -0.17
C PRO A 27 -30.66 -15.41 0.90
N ALA A 28 -30.81 -16.14 2.01
CA ALA A 28 -29.81 -16.17 3.09
C ALA A 28 -28.51 -16.85 2.64
N ASP A 29 -28.64 -17.87 1.79
CA ASP A 29 -27.55 -18.68 1.24
C ASP A 29 -27.50 -18.53 -0.30
N ASN A 30 -26.39 -18.94 -0.93
CA ASN A 30 -26.20 -18.95 -2.38
C ASN A 30 -26.36 -17.57 -3.04
N PHE A 31 -25.68 -16.58 -2.47
CA PHE A 31 -25.58 -15.26 -3.08
C PHE A 31 -24.13 -14.90 -3.36
N SER A 32 -23.92 -14.00 -4.31
CA SER A 32 -22.61 -13.38 -4.51
C SER A 32 -22.74 -11.88 -4.57
N VAL A 33 -21.68 -11.18 -4.18
CA VAL A 33 -21.61 -9.73 -4.15
C VAL A 33 -20.35 -9.28 -4.90
N ARG A 34 -20.49 -8.23 -5.70
CA ARG A 34 -19.37 -7.54 -6.34
C ARG A 34 -19.39 -6.07 -5.98
N TRP A 35 -18.28 -5.61 -5.39
CA TRP A 35 -17.99 -4.21 -5.15
C TRP A 35 -16.93 -3.72 -6.13
N SER A 36 -17.09 -2.50 -6.64
CA SER A 36 -16.08 -1.84 -7.47
C SER A 36 -15.89 -0.39 -7.07
N ARG A 37 -14.64 0.08 -7.06
CA ARG A 37 -14.30 1.48 -6.77
C ARG A 37 -13.01 1.88 -7.48
N THR A 38 -12.91 3.13 -7.92
CA THR A 38 -11.62 3.73 -8.29
C THR A 38 -11.10 4.55 -7.11
N VAL A 39 -9.86 4.30 -6.69
CA VAL A 39 -9.21 4.96 -5.55
C VAL A 39 -7.91 5.60 -6.03
N ASN A 40 -7.67 6.85 -5.64
CA ASN A 40 -6.40 7.51 -5.91
C ASN A 40 -5.44 7.30 -4.72
N PHE A 41 -4.40 6.50 -4.91
CA PHE A 41 -3.41 6.15 -3.90
C PHE A 41 -2.22 7.10 -3.92
N SER A 42 -1.75 7.52 -2.75
CA SER A 42 -0.39 8.06 -2.63
C SER A 42 0.64 6.97 -2.97
N PRO A 43 1.81 7.30 -3.54
CA PRO A 43 2.84 6.30 -3.76
C PRO A 43 3.26 5.63 -2.44
N GLY A 44 3.19 4.30 -2.39
CA GLY A 44 3.58 3.55 -1.20
C GLY A 44 3.26 2.06 -1.26
N LEU A 45 3.71 1.33 -0.25
CA LEU A 45 3.37 -0.07 -0.04
C LEU A 45 2.10 -0.14 0.82
N TYR A 46 1.04 -0.75 0.31
CA TYR A 46 -0.23 -0.90 1.00
C TYR A 46 -0.46 -2.35 1.38
N ARG A 47 -0.89 -2.60 2.63
CA ARG A 47 -1.38 -3.90 3.08
C ARG A 47 -2.88 -3.96 2.95
N PHE A 48 -3.37 -4.90 2.16
CA PHE A 48 -4.78 -5.27 2.09
C PHE A 48 -5.04 -6.44 3.02
N THR A 49 -6.14 -6.39 3.77
CA THR A 49 -6.61 -7.46 4.66
C THR A 49 -8.03 -7.85 4.26
N ALA A 50 -8.26 -9.14 4.07
CA ALA A 50 -9.56 -9.71 3.76
C ALA A 50 -9.91 -10.80 4.77
N ASP A 51 -11.05 -10.64 5.46
CA ASP A 51 -11.65 -11.66 6.32
C ASP A 51 -12.96 -12.11 5.67
N PHE A 52 -13.13 -13.39 5.36
CA PHE A 52 -14.27 -13.84 4.57
C PHE A 52 -14.66 -15.30 4.82
N ASP A 53 -15.96 -15.57 4.70
CA ASP A 53 -16.61 -16.88 4.72
C ASP A 53 -17.84 -16.78 3.80
N ASP A 54 -17.93 -17.39 2.61
CA ASP A 54 -17.07 -18.43 2.05
C ASP A 54 -15.85 -17.91 1.28
N GLY A 55 -16.06 -17.41 0.06
CA GLY A 55 -15.00 -17.22 -0.94
C GLY A 55 -14.86 -15.78 -1.41
N LEU A 56 -13.64 -15.36 -1.75
CA LEU A 56 -13.31 -13.99 -2.13
C LEU A 56 -12.29 -13.93 -3.27
N ARG A 57 -12.52 -12.99 -4.20
CA ARG A 57 -11.57 -12.58 -5.23
C ARG A 57 -11.32 -11.09 -5.15
N PHE A 58 -10.07 -10.68 -5.30
CA PHE A 58 -9.66 -9.28 -5.31
C PHE A 58 -8.86 -8.98 -6.56
N TYR A 59 -9.18 -7.85 -7.19
CA TYR A 59 -8.55 -7.37 -8.41
C TYR A 59 -8.08 -5.92 -8.27
N VAL A 60 -6.96 -5.62 -8.91
CA VAL A 60 -6.44 -4.26 -9.10
C VAL A 60 -6.21 -4.02 -10.59
N ASP A 61 -6.79 -2.95 -11.13
CA ASP A 61 -6.72 -2.59 -12.55
C ASP A 61 -7.09 -3.76 -13.50
N GLY A 62 -8.04 -4.59 -13.07
CA GLY A 62 -8.48 -5.80 -13.78
C GLY A 62 -7.59 -7.04 -13.59
N GLY A 63 -6.41 -6.90 -12.98
CA GLY A 63 -5.52 -8.02 -12.65
C GLY A 63 -5.96 -8.74 -11.36
N LEU A 64 -6.02 -10.07 -11.39
CA LEU A 64 -6.38 -10.90 -10.23
C LEU A 64 -5.23 -10.95 -9.22
N VAL A 65 -5.46 -10.43 -8.01
CA VAL A 65 -4.49 -10.34 -6.91
C VAL A 65 -4.69 -11.46 -5.88
N LEU A 66 -5.95 -11.75 -5.54
CA LEU A 66 -6.31 -12.84 -4.61
C LEU A 66 -7.38 -13.70 -5.25
N ASN A 67 -7.20 -15.02 -5.21
CA ASN A 67 -8.15 -16.00 -5.73
C ASN A 67 -8.46 -17.12 -4.73
N GLU A 68 -9.39 -16.85 -3.82
CA GLU A 68 -9.86 -17.79 -2.81
C GLU A 68 -11.34 -18.11 -3.07
N TRP A 69 -11.64 -18.61 -4.27
CA TRP A 69 -13.01 -18.89 -4.72
C TRP A 69 -13.42 -20.33 -4.40
N SER A 70 -13.48 -20.65 -3.10
CA SER A 70 -13.85 -21.97 -2.59
C SER A 70 -14.66 -21.86 -1.30
N ASP A 71 -15.47 -22.88 -1.03
CA ASP A 71 -16.27 -22.97 0.19
C ASP A 71 -15.32 -23.01 1.40
N ALA A 72 -15.78 -22.46 2.52
CA ALA A 72 -15.07 -22.43 3.79
C ALA A 72 -15.97 -22.97 4.91
N ALA A 73 -15.34 -23.51 5.95
CA ALA A 73 -16.06 -23.97 7.15
C ALA A 73 -16.06 -22.92 8.27
N SER A 74 -15.32 -21.83 8.06
CA SER A 74 -15.08 -20.75 9.01
C SER A 74 -14.36 -19.61 8.30
N VAL A 75 -14.51 -18.40 8.83
CA VAL A 75 -13.79 -17.19 8.41
C VAL A 75 -12.30 -17.43 8.19
N ARG A 76 -11.83 -17.06 6.99
CA ARG A 76 -10.42 -17.04 6.61
C ARG A 76 -9.90 -15.61 6.56
N THR A 77 -8.66 -15.41 6.99
CA THR A 77 -7.94 -14.14 6.83
C THR A 77 -6.85 -14.27 5.76
N ARG A 78 -6.73 -13.26 4.90
CA ARG A 78 -5.65 -13.10 3.93
C ARG A 78 -5.11 -11.67 3.97
N THR A 79 -3.79 -11.55 3.87
CA THR A 79 -3.09 -10.27 3.75
C THR A 79 -2.23 -10.23 2.48
N ILE A 80 -2.28 -9.12 1.75
CA ILE A 80 -1.48 -8.90 0.54
C ILE A 80 -0.86 -7.50 0.58
N ASP A 81 0.45 -7.41 0.38
CA ASP A 81 1.15 -6.14 0.26
C ASP A 81 1.35 -5.77 -1.21
N LEU A 82 0.89 -4.59 -1.63
CA LEU A 82 1.00 -4.08 -3.00
C LEU A 82 1.60 -2.68 -3.03
N SER A 83 2.57 -2.45 -3.92
CA SER A 83 3.04 -1.10 -4.22
C SER A 83 2.03 -0.41 -5.15
N LEU A 84 1.36 0.61 -4.65
CA LEU A 84 0.34 1.37 -5.38
C LEU A 84 0.71 2.85 -5.47
N ASN A 85 0.16 3.51 -6.47
CA ASN A 85 0.27 4.95 -6.71
C ASN A 85 -0.82 5.37 -7.71
N GLY A 86 -1.27 6.62 -7.61
CA GLY A 86 -2.24 7.20 -8.55
C GLY A 86 -3.60 6.51 -8.53
N SER A 87 -4.38 6.75 -9.58
CA SER A 87 -5.72 6.20 -9.75
C SER A 87 -5.66 4.71 -10.06
N ARG A 88 -6.31 3.89 -9.23
CA ARG A 88 -6.39 2.43 -9.36
C ARG A 88 -7.83 1.95 -9.25
N GLN A 89 -8.23 1.03 -10.12
CA GLN A 89 -9.51 0.35 -10.00
C GLN A 89 -9.37 -0.85 -9.07
N LEU A 90 -10.21 -0.91 -8.05
CA LEU A 90 -10.35 -2.05 -7.15
C LEU A 90 -11.66 -2.76 -7.45
N VAL A 91 -11.62 -4.09 -7.50
CA VAL A 91 -12.83 -4.92 -7.54
C VAL A 91 -12.69 -6.02 -6.50
N VAL A 92 -13.71 -6.18 -5.66
CA VAL A 92 -13.83 -7.30 -4.72
C VAL A 92 -15.08 -8.08 -5.09
N GLU A 93 -14.92 -9.38 -5.30
CA GLU A 93 -16.02 -10.33 -5.47
C GLU A 93 -16.03 -11.24 -4.24
N TYR A 94 -17.22 -11.51 -3.73
CA TYR A 94 -17.46 -12.39 -2.59
C TYR A 94 -18.63 -13.31 -2.92
N TYR A 95 -18.64 -14.53 -2.38
CA TYR A 95 -19.83 -15.35 -2.36
C TYR A 95 -20.00 -16.06 -1.03
N ASP A 96 -21.26 -16.36 -0.74
CA ASP A 96 -21.70 -17.26 0.31
C ASP A 96 -22.53 -18.37 -0.35
N ARG A 97 -22.18 -19.62 -0.06
CA ARG A 97 -22.90 -20.80 -0.50
C ARG A 97 -23.88 -21.24 0.57
N THR A 98 -23.42 -21.43 1.79
CA THR A 98 -24.26 -21.84 2.92
C THR A 98 -23.68 -21.39 4.25
N GLY A 99 -24.54 -21.10 5.22
CA GLY A 99 -24.14 -21.02 6.62
C GLY A 99 -23.84 -19.60 7.06
N ASN A 100 -22.63 -19.34 7.53
CA ASN A 100 -22.27 -18.03 8.07
C ASN A 100 -21.69 -17.12 6.99
N ALA A 101 -22.42 -16.08 6.63
CA ALA A 101 -21.98 -15.09 5.67
C ALA A 101 -21.30 -13.90 6.37
N GLN A 102 -19.97 -13.79 6.20
CA GLN A 102 -19.18 -12.67 6.71
C GLN A 102 -18.13 -12.23 5.70
N VAL A 103 -17.94 -10.91 5.56
CA VAL A 103 -16.87 -10.32 4.76
C VAL A 103 -16.41 -8.96 5.29
N ASN A 104 -15.11 -8.83 5.52
CA ASN A 104 -14.40 -7.58 5.76
C ASN A 104 -13.29 -7.42 4.72
N PHE A 105 -13.15 -6.22 4.17
CA PHE A 105 -12.03 -5.88 3.30
C PHE A 105 -11.53 -4.47 3.60
N SER A 106 -10.26 -4.36 3.96
CA SER A 106 -9.62 -3.11 4.37
C SER A 106 -8.19 -3.00 3.84
N TRP A 107 -7.63 -1.80 3.88
CA TRP A 107 -6.21 -1.58 3.57
C TRP A 107 -5.60 -0.43 4.34
N GLU A 108 -4.29 -0.49 4.52
CA GLU A 108 -3.49 0.55 5.17
C GLU A 108 -2.17 0.78 4.45
N LEU A 109 -1.65 2.01 4.51
CA LEU A 109 -0.30 2.32 4.01
C LEU A 109 0.72 1.83 5.04
N ILE A 110 1.64 0.96 4.62
CA ILE A 110 2.79 0.56 5.45
C ILE A 110 3.78 1.74 5.46
N PRO A 111 4.07 2.34 6.63
CA PRO A 111 5.03 3.43 6.72
C PRO A 111 6.42 2.95 6.28
N ALA A 112 7.11 3.77 5.49
CA ALA A 112 8.51 3.52 5.20
C ALA A 112 9.31 3.50 6.52
N THR A 113 10.07 2.45 6.76
CA THR A 113 11.03 2.44 7.86
C THR A 113 12.09 3.50 7.57
N ALA A 114 12.41 4.33 8.56
CA ALA A 114 13.49 5.31 8.41
C ALA A 114 14.77 4.56 7.99
N THR A 115 15.31 4.91 6.82
CA THR A 115 16.63 4.44 6.44
C THR A 115 17.63 5.05 7.42
N PRO A 116 18.56 4.28 8.03
CA PRO A 116 19.54 4.85 8.95
C PRO A 116 20.35 5.93 8.22
N THR A 117 20.29 7.15 8.72
CA THR A 117 21.10 8.27 8.23
C THR A 117 22.56 7.95 8.53
N GLY A 118 23.40 7.81 7.50
CA GLY A 118 24.83 7.68 7.70
C GLY A 118 25.38 8.94 8.39
N THR A 119 25.91 8.78 9.59
CA THR A 119 26.61 9.86 10.30
C THR A 119 27.91 10.17 9.55
N LEU A 120 28.06 11.39 9.03
CA LEU A 120 29.34 11.85 8.52
C LEU A 120 30.32 11.87 9.70
N THR A 121 31.29 10.95 9.70
CA THR A 121 32.41 11.01 10.64
C THR A 121 33.35 12.08 10.12
N PRO A 122 33.58 13.20 10.83
CA PRO A 122 34.57 14.18 10.38
C PRO A 122 35.93 13.50 10.30
N SER A 123 36.51 13.46 9.10
CA SER A 123 37.90 13.06 8.89
C SER A 123 38.80 14.04 9.65
N PRO A 124 39.80 13.59 10.41
CA PRO A 124 40.68 14.50 11.14
C PRO A 124 41.38 15.47 10.18
N SER A 125 41.25 16.77 10.46
CA SER A 125 41.96 17.83 9.73
C SER A 125 43.45 17.73 10.07
N ALA A 126 44.32 17.73 9.06
CA ALA A 126 45.75 17.82 9.27
C ALA A 126 46.09 19.18 9.91
N THR A 127 46.71 19.17 11.09
CA THR A 127 47.26 20.36 11.73
C THR A 127 48.51 20.80 10.97
N ALA A 128 48.51 21.98 10.37
CA ALA A 128 49.72 22.56 9.80
C ALA A 128 50.70 22.93 10.93
N THR A 129 51.84 22.24 10.99
CA THR A 129 52.95 22.57 11.90
C THR A 129 53.70 23.80 11.39
N GLY A 130 53.89 24.79 12.26
CA GLY A 130 54.48 26.09 11.91
C GLY A 130 55.90 26.03 11.35
N THR A 131 56.18 27.02 10.50
CA THR A 131 57.37 27.33 9.71
C THR A 131 58.68 27.39 10.51
N ALA A 132 59.72 26.70 10.03
CA ALA A 132 61.11 26.97 10.42
C ALA A 132 61.66 28.15 9.61
N THR A 133 62.18 29.16 10.29
CA THR A 133 62.94 30.28 9.69
C THR A 133 64.24 29.75 9.09
N GLY A 134 64.34 29.75 7.76
CA GLY A 134 65.57 29.41 7.03
C GLY A 134 65.85 30.43 5.94
N THR A 135 66.89 31.24 6.14
CA THR A 135 67.47 32.14 5.14
C THR A 135 68.25 31.28 4.13
N GLY A 136 67.83 31.24 2.87
CA GLY A 136 68.56 30.52 1.83
C GLY A 136 67.87 30.52 0.47
N THR A 137 68.48 31.21 -0.49
CA THR A 137 68.10 31.25 -1.90
C THR A 137 68.17 29.87 -2.55
N ALA A 138 67.03 29.33 -2.96
CA ALA A 138 66.92 28.37 -4.08
C ALA A 138 65.49 28.42 -4.64
N THR A 139 65.36 28.55 -5.95
CA THR A 139 64.09 28.51 -6.69
C THR A 139 63.43 27.13 -6.53
N PRO A 140 62.24 27.00 -5.91
CA PRO A 140 61.53 25.74 -5.94
C PRO A 140 60.81 25.58 -7.28
N THR A 141 60.98 24.42 -7.91
CA THR A 141 60.14 23.96 -9.02
C THR A 141 58.81 23.49 -8.44
N ASP A 142 57.70 24.02 -8.96
CA ASP A 142 56.35 23.72 -8.51
C ASP A 142 56.01 22.24 -8.82
N VAL A 143 55.69 21.45 -7.78
CA VAL A 143 55.20 20.09 -7.92
C VAL A 143 53.70 20.13 -7.67
N SER A 144 52.92 19.95 -8.74
CA SER A 144 51.46 19.85 -8.63
C SER A 144 51.06 18.62 -7.82
N THR A 145 50.58 18.86 -6.59
CA THR A 145 49.90 17.86 -5.78
C THR A 145 48.45 17.73 -6.21
N THR A 146 48.00 16.49 -6.42
CA THR A 146 46.64 16.13 -6.82
C THR A 146 45.59 16.69 -5.86
N THR A 147 44.67 17.50 -6.37
CA THR A 147 43.47 17.95 -5.67
C THR A 147 42.62 16.75 -5.21
N PRO A 148 42.20 16.66 -3.94
CA PRO A 148 41.25 15.64 -3.54
C PRO A 148 39.93 15.88 -4.29
N THR A 149 39.48 14.87 -5.05
CA THR A 149 38.19 14.93 -5.73
C THR A 149 37.09 14.73 -4.69
N LEU A 150 36.32 15.77 -4.39
CA LEU A 150 35.08 15.64 -3.63
C LEU A 150 34.13 14.75 -4.44
N THR A 151 33.87 13.53 -3.94
CA THR A 151 32.81 12.70 -4.51
C THR A 151 31.48 13.19 -3.92
N LEU A 152 30.73 13.95 -4.72
CA LEU A 152 29.35 14.33 -4.41
C LEU A 152 28.47 13.11 -4.61
N THR A 153 28.18 12.38 -3.53
CA THR A 153 27.07 11.43 -3.56
C THR A 153 25.78 12.21 -3.32
N HIS A 154 24.82 12.03 -4.22
CA HIS A 154 23.62 12.83 -4.33
C HIS A 154 22.76 12.68 -3.06
N THR A 155 22.60 13.76 -2.32
CA THR A 155 21.75 13.82 -1.12
C THR A 155 20.31 14.12 -1.53
N PRO A 156 19.33 13.25 -1.27
CA PRO A 156 17.93 13.64 -1.42
C PRO A 156 17.55 14.60 -0.29
N THR A 157 17.06 15.77 -0.67
CA THR A 157 16.48 16.75 0.24
C THR A 157 15.25 16.16 0.91
N GLY A 158 15.30 15.97 2.23
CA GLY A 158 14.14 15.61 3.03
C GLY A 158 13.16 16.78 3.06
N THR A 159 12.10 16.70 2.27
CA THR A 159 10.92 17.56 2.44
C THR A 159 10.11 17.04 3.62
N SER A 160 9.83 17.90 4.60
CA SER A 160 8.98 17.54 5.72
C SER A 160 7.53 17.37 5.28
N THR A 161 6.77 16.65 6.12
CA THR A 161 5.33 16.79 6.32
C THR A 161 4.42 16.12 5.27
N GLN A 162 3.83 15.00 5.65
CA GLN A 162 2.50 14.92 6.28
C GLN A 162 2.31 13.48 6.75
N THR A 163 1.86 13.26 7.99
CA THR A 163 1.17 12.00 8.32
C THR A 163 -0.04 11.95 7.40
N PRO A 164 -0.15 11.01 6.44
CA PRO A 164 -1.38 10.87 5.71
C PRO A 164 -2.36 10.22 6.69
N THR A 165 -3.10 11.05 7.43
CA THR A 165 -4.46 10.65 7.76
C THR A 165 -5.11 10.43 6.40
N ALA A 166 -5.41 9.18 6.07
CA ALA A 166 -6.26 8.89 4.93
C ALA A 166 -7.62 9.51 5.23
N THR A 167 -7.76 10.80 4.96
CA THR A 167 -9.05 11.44 4.89
C THR A 167 -9.72 10.79 3.70
N LEU A 168 -10.71 9.94 3.96
CA LEU A 168 -11.61 9.40 2.95
C LEU A 168 -12.47 10.56 2.40
N THR A 169 -11.85 11.52 1.72
CA THR A 169 -12.57 12.50 0.91
C THR A 169 -12.69 11.92 -0.49
N ALA A 170 -13.64 10.99 -0.63
CA ALA A 170 -14.18 10.66 -1.93
C ALA A 170 -15.67 10.40 -1.76
N THR A 171 -16.46 11.38 -2.19
CA THR A 171 -17.86 11.20 -2.62
C THR A 171 -17.85 10.26 -3.82
N ALA A 172 -17.65 8.97 -3.57
CA ALA A 172 -17.59 7.92 -4.59
C ALA A 172 -18.11 6.62 -3.99
N THR A 173 -19.44 6.51 -3.95
CA THR A 173 -20.26 5.29 -4.16
C THR A 173 -19.46 3.99 -4.37
N ILE A 174 -19.46 3.07 -3.39
CA ILE A 174 -19.07 1.66 -3.65
C ILE A 174 -20.31 0.95 -4.15
N THR A 175 -20.42 0.73 -5.45
CA THR A 175 -21.56 0.01 -6.02
C THR A 175 -21.44 -1.48 -5.70
N MET A 176 -22.29 -1.96 -4.82
CA MET A 176 -22.57 -3.36 -4.59
C MET A 176 -23.52 -3.85 -5.69
N THR A 177 -23.22 -4.98 -6.32
CA THR A 177 -24.22 -5.76 -7.08
C THR A 177 -24.30 -7.15 -6.49
N ALA A 178 -25.50 -7.60 -6.14
CA ALA A 178 -25.72 -8.98 -5.68
C ALA A 178 -26.51 -9.80 -6.68
N THR A 179 -26.18 -11.08 -6.78
CA THR A 179 -26.87 -12.06 -7.63
C THR A 179 -27.19 -13.33 -6.87
N ILE A 180 -28.26 -14.00 -7.26
CA ILE A 180 -28.56 -15.38 -6.82
C ILE A 180 -27.65 -16.33 -7.60
N THR A 181 -26.96 -17.21 -6.90
CA THR A 181 -26.13 -18.27 -7.47
C THR A 181 -26.96 -19.57 -7.51
N PRO A 182 -27.05 -20.26 -8.66
CA PRO A 182 -27.75 -21.55 -8.75
C PRO A 182 -26.99 -22.69 -8.10
#